data_AF-A0A4R5DE15-F1
#
_entry.id   AF-A0A4R5DE15-F1
#
_cell.length_a   1.000
_cell.length_b   1.000
_cell.length_c   1.000
_cell.angle_alpha   90.00
_cell.angle_beta   90.00
_cell.angle_gamma   90.00
#
_symmetry.space_group_name_H-M   'P 1'
#
loop_
_entity.id
_entity.type
_entity.pdbx_description
1 polymer ?
#
loop_
_entity_poly.entity_id
_entity_poly.type
_entity_poly.pdbx_seq_one_letter_code
_entity_poly.pdbx_strand_id
1 'polypeptide(L)'
;MLQPSYQLHWSSKSVVLETIRRRKGVCEHYAELFNALLRRAGYESYTVSGYVKGPTKINDKVAHAWNAVRTSKGWYLYDPTWSSGTVDGNFQFVKDLNDTWYKVLPREFILTHIPFDPIWQLLNPPLSNHQIKANDFTSVKSNNYNFQDSITADISKPENLALISRLARIQSAGITNKLIEQYTKNLERNISYNTLSENLKLVNNSLSSVIIQYNMYITAKNKQFRRPQWSDPQLSSTMDILKSDVRSCAALLETIKSQEPDAIRYIAELKTKISETEKSISEEDEFVRKYLSTKKPFRLSHFYKR
;
A
#
# COMPACT_ATOMS: atom_id res chain seq x y z
N MET A 1 -6.90 -13.78 3.90
CA MET A 1 -6.19 -12.54 3.49
C MET A 1 -5.01 -12.42 4.43
N LEU A 2 -3.78 -12.43 3.91
CA LEU A 2 -2.60 -12.20 4.75
C LEU A 2 -2.84 -10.89 5.50
N GLN A 3 -2.63 -10.87 6.80
CA GLN A 3 -2.50 -9.64 7.57
C GLN A 3 -1.08 -9.64 8.13
N PRO A 4 -0.35 -8.51 8.09
CA PRO A 4 0.94 -8.44 8.74
C PRO A 4 0.75 -8.68 10.23
N SER A 5 1.48 -9.63 10.81
CA SER A 5 1.59 -9.85 12.27
C SER A 5 2.17 -8.64 13.02
N TYR A 6 2.63 -7.62 12.29
CA TYR A 6 3.36 -6.45 12.79
C TYR A 6 2.77 -5.11 12.34
N GLN A 7 1.47 -5.03 12.04
CA GLN A 7 0.77 -3.74 11.91
C GLN A 7 -0.05 -3.47 13.18
N LEU A 8 0.59 -2.93 14.21
CA LEU A 8 -0.09 -2.04 15.17
C LEU A 8 -0.13 -0.62 14.57
N HIS A 9 -0.61 -0.50 13.33
CA HIS A 9 -0.96 0.81 12.79
C HIS A 9 -2.48 0.86 12.73
N TRP A 10 -3.04 1.46 13.78
CA TRP A 10 -4.47 1.74 13.84
C TRP A 10 -4.84 2.58 12.62
N SER A 11 -5.93 2.22 11.94
CA SER A 11 -6.50 3.12 10.94
C SER A 11 -6.75 4.50 11.55
N SER A 12 -6.60 5.57 10.78
CA SER A 12 -6.95 6.95 11.20
C SER A 12 -8.32 6.99 11.90
N LYS A 13 -9.33 6.29 11.35
CA LYS A 13 -10.67 6.17 11.95
C LYS A 13 -10.64 5.56 13.36
N SER A 14 -9.86 4.50 13.57
CA SER A 14 -9.78 3.87 14.89
C SER A 14 -9.02 4.72 15.90
N VAL A 15 -7.97 5.43 15.49
CA VAL A 15 -7.28 6.42 16.36
C VAL A 15 -8.28 7.47 16.81
N VAL A 16 -9.03 8.07 15.88
CA VAL A 16 -10.05 9.10 16.19
C VAL A 16 -11.11 8.59 17.16
N LEU A 17 -11.65 7.39 16.91
CA LEU A 17 -12.66 6.78 17.80
C LEU A 17 -12.09 6.50 19.19
N GLU A 18 -10.84 6.04 19.27
CA GLU A 18 -10.15 5.86 20.54
C GLU A 18 -9.96 7.20 21.26
N THR A 19 -9.51 8.25 20.57
CA THR A 19 -9.34 9.58 21.14
C THR A 19 -10.64 10.10 21.75
N ILE A 20 -11.76 9.99 21.02
CA ILE A 20 -13.07 10.43 21.51
C ILE A 20 -13.49 9.63 22.74
N ARG A 21 -13.30 8.30 22.72
CA ARG A 21 -13.70 7.40 23.81
C ARG A 21 -12.86 7.62 25.07
N ARG A 22 -11.54 7.72 24.92
CA ARG A 22 -10.59 7.79 26.06
C ARG A 22 -10.34 9.22 26.53
N ARG A 23 -10.58 10.21 25.67
CA ARG A 23 -10.27 11.63 25.89
C ARG A 23 -8.81 11.88 26.29
N LYS A 24 -7.93 10.99 25.83
CA LYS A 24 -6.48 10.98 26.08
C LYS A 24 -5.78 10.40 24.87
N GLY A 25 -4.55 10.84 24.62
CA GLY A 25 -3.76 10.37 23.50
C GLY A 25 -2.41 11.10 23.41
N VAL A 26 -1.59 10.68 22.45
CA VAL A 26 -0.31 11.30 22.09
C VAL A 26 -0.46 12.14 20.82
N CYS A 27 0.64 12.69 20.28
CA CYS A 27 0.62 13.57 19.11
C CYS A 27 -0.20 13.03 17.92
N GLU A 28 -0.07 11.74 17.60
CA GLU A 28 -0.88 11.09 16.56
C GLU A 28 -2.40 11.23 16.80
N HIS A 29 -2.85 11.13 18.05
CA HIS A 29 -4.28 11.24 18.39
C HIS A 29 -4.80 12.66 18.21
N TYR A 30 -4.00 13.66 18.62
CA TYR A 30 -4.34 15.06 18.40
C TYR A 30 -4.39 15.39 16.91
N ALA A 31 -3.37 14.98 16.16
CA ALA A 31 -3.27 15.27 14.73
C ALA A 31 -4.38 14.58 13.92
N GLU A 32 -4.69 13.31 14.22
CA GLU A 32 -5.76 12.58 13.54
C GLU A 32 -7.15 13.11 13.88
N LEU A 33 -7.42 13.44 15.15
CA LEU A 33 -8.69 14.04 15.55
C LEU A 33 -8.88 15.43 14.90
N PHE A 34 -7.84 16.27 14.93
CA PHE A 34 -7.89 17.59 14.30
C PHE A 34 -8.09 17.47 12.79
N ASN A 35 -7.38 16.55 12.13
CA ASN A 35 -7.55 16.26 10.72
C ASN A 35 -9.00 15.86 10.38
N ALA A 36 -9.57 14.93 11.14
CA ALA A 36 -10.94 14.46 10.93
C ALA A 36 -11.96 15.59 11.09
N LEU A 37 -11.78 16.47 12.08
CA LEU A 37 -12.64 17.63 12.30
C LEU A 37 -12.54 18.63 11.14
N LEU A 38 -11.34 18.99 10.70
CA LEU A 38 -11.12 19.92 9.59
C LEU A 38 -11.67 19.38 8.26
N ARG A 39 -11.44 18.10 7.97
CA ARG A 39 -12.01 17.46 6.77
C ARG A 39 -13.53 17.46 6.79
N ARG A 40 -14.14 17.22 7.95
CA ARG A 40 -15.60 17.31 8.12
C ARG A 40 -16.11 18.75 7.93
N ALA A 41 -15.30 19.75 8.28
CA ALA A 41 -15.58 21.16 8.06
C ALA A 41 -15.29 21.64 6.61
N GLY A 42 -14.87 20.75 5.71
CA GLY A 42 -14.62 21.06 4.30
C GLY A 42 -13.22 21.57 3.98
N TYR A 43 -12.28 21.51 4.92
CA TYR A 43 -10.88 21.86 4.65
C TYR A 43 -10.09 20.69 4.09
N GLU A 44 -9.17 20.99 3.18
CA GLU A 44 -8.16 20.06 2.75
C GLU A 44 -7.07 20.01 3.83
N SER A 45 -6.98 18.89 4.56
CA SER A 45 -6.10 18.71 5.71
C SER A 45 -5.46 17.32 5.67
N TYR A 46 -4.19 17.26 6.08
CA TYR A 46 -3.40 16.05 6.12
C TYR A 46 -2.64 15.95 7.44
N THR A 47 -2.61 14.75 8.01
CA THR A 47 -1.67 14.42 9.08
C THR A 47 -0.28 14.24 8.49
N VAL A 48 0.71 14.89 9.09
CA VAL A 48 2.12 14.85 8.69
C VAL A 48 2.91 14.20 9.81
N SER A 49 3.67 13.16 9.49
CA SER A 49 4.59 12.50 10.41
C SER A 49 6.01 13.03 10.21
N GLY A 50 6.74 13.20 11.30
CA GLY A 50 8.12 13.65 11.28
C GLY A 50 8.77 13.55 12.64
N TYR A 51 9.65 14.50 12.94
CA TYR A 51 10.30 14.62 14.23
C TYR A 51 10.53 16.09 14.58
N VAL A 52 10.83 16.33 15.85
CA VAL A 52 11.15 17.67 16.34
C VAL A 52 12.64 17.85 16.57
N LYS A 53 13.12 19.06 16.33
CA LYS A 53 14.51 19.48 16.51
C LYS A 53 14.56 20.63 17.51
N GLY A 54 15.44 20.51 18.49
CA GLY A 54 15.77 21.62 19.39
C GLY A 54 16.78 22.59 18.75
N PRO A 55 17.07 23.73 19.40
CA PRO A 55 17.91 24.78 18.83
C PRO A 55 19.30 24.31 18.38
N THR A 56 19.90 23.37 19.10
CA THR A 56 21.27 22.89 18.86
C THR A 56 21.38 21.42 18.48
N LYS A 57 20.33 20.61 18.72
CA LYS A 57 20.35 19.16 18.49
C LYS A 57 19.02 18.64 17.98
N ILE A 58 19.08 17.68 17.07
CA ILE A 58 17.91 16.88 16.65
C ILE A 58 17.50 15.99 17.81
N ASN A 59 16.20 15.95 18.14
CA ASN A 59 15.66 14.91 19.01
C ASN A 59 15.37 13.68 18.13
N ASP A 60 16.35 12.80 17.99
CA ASP A 60 16.28 11.60 17.17
C ASP A 60 15.66 10.39 17.91
N LYS A 61 14.97 10.64 19.01
CA LYS A 61 14.38 9.59 19.87
C LYS A 61 12.88 9.47 19.75
N VAL A 62 12.19 10.56 19.41
CA VAL A 62 10.72 10.61 19.44
C VAL A 62 10.20 11.20 18.13
N ALA A 63 9.44 10.39 17.39
CA ALA A 63 8.67 10.85 16.25
C ALA A 63 7.52 11.75 16.72
N HIS A 64 7.07 12.63 15.83
CA HIS A 64 5.99 13.57 16.10
C HIS A 64 5.01 13.63 14.94
N ALA A 65 3.80 14.11 15.21
CA ALA A 65 2.73 14.23 14.22
C ALA A 65 1.99 15.56 14.39
N TRP A 66 1.68 16.20 13.27
CA TRP A 66 1.00 17.50 13.18
C TRP A 66 0.16 17.56 11.89
N ASN A 67 -0.37 18.73 11.54
CA ASN A 67 -1.22 18.87 10.36
C ASN A 67 -0.73 19.93 9.38
N ALA A 68 -0.86 19.64 8.09
CA ALA A 68 -0.78 20.60 7.00
C ALA A 68 -2.19 20.85 6.46
N VAL A 69 -2.60 22.12 6.42
CA VAL A 69 -3.97 22.51 6.08
C VAL A 69 -3.94 23.56 4.98
N ARG A 70 -4.71 23.32 3.92
CA ARG A 70 -4.94 24.29 2.86
C ARG A 70 -6.12 25.18 3.22
N THR A 71 -5.89 26.48 3.18
CA THR A 71 -6.89 27.52 3.37
C THR A 71 -7.04 28.34 2.09
N SER A 72 -8.01 29.25 2.05
CA SER A 72 -8.15 30.22 0.94
C SER A 72 -6.92 31.11 0.76
N LYS A 73 -6.11 31.31 1.82
CA LYS A 73 -4.88 32.12 1.80
C LYS A 73 -3.61 31.31 1.52
N GLY A 74 -3.74 30.00 1.31
CA GLY A 74 -2.63 29.08 1.09
C GLY A 74 -2.49 28.02 2.19
N TRP A 75 -1.34 27.36 2.19
CA TRP A 75 -1.02 26.25 3.09
C TRP A 75 -0.38 26.75 4.39
N TYR A 76 -0.83 26.19 5.51
CA TYR A 76 -0.32 26.49 6.84
C TYR A 76 -0.17 25.22 7.68
N LEU A 77 0.70 25.29 8.68
CA LEU A 77 1.00 24.18 9.58
C LEU A 77 0.34 24.41 10.94
N TYR A 78 -0.10 23.31 11.54
CA TYR A 78 -0.80 23.29 12.81
C TYR A 78 -0.27 22.16 13.68
N ASP A 79 0.15 22.45 14.90
CA ASP A 79 0.42 21.42 15.91
C ASP A 79 -0.60 21.50 17.06
N PRO A 80 -1.71 20.73 16.98
CA PRO A 80 -2.71 20.70 18.05
C PRO A 80 -2.18 20.09 19.35
N THR A 81 -1.10 19.30 19.31
CA THR A 81 -0.51 18.69 20.50
C THR A 81 0.19 19.74 21.34
N TRP A 82 1.13 20.47 20.73
CA TRP A 82 1.91 21.50 21.45
C TRP A 82 1.09 22.77 21.71
N SER A 83 0.02 23.01 20.95
CA SER A 83 -0.95 24.06 21.27
C SER A 83 -1.81 23.73 22.49
N SER A 84 -1.92 22.44 22.90
CA SER A 84 -2.82 22.04 23.99
C SER A 84 -2.23 22.20 25.40
N GLY A 85 -0.91 22.25 25.51
CA GLY A 85 -0.19 22.32 26.78
C GLY A 85 1.15 21.60 26.75
N THR A 86 1.72 21.36 27.94
CA THR A 86 3.03 20.72 28.11
C THR A 86 2.96 19.54 29.08
N VAL A 87 4.04 18.79 29.20
CA VAL A 87 4.19 17.74 30.22
C VAL A 87 5.20 18.23 31.25
N ASP A 88 4.83 18.20 32.52
CA ASP A 88 5.70 18.63 33.62
C ASP A 88 6.79 17.60 33.96
N GLY A 89 7.65 17.95 34.93
CA GLY A 89 8.72 17.06 35.40
C GLY A 89 8.24 15.76 36.06
N ASN A 90 6.96 15.65 36.39
CA ASN A 90 6.32 14.46 36.96
C ASN A 90 5.58 13.63 35.89
N PHE A 91 5.82 13.92 34.61
CA PHE A 91 5.15 13.30 33.46
C PHE A 91 3.63 13.52 33.43
N GLN A 92 3.14 14.59 34.07
CA GLN A 92 1.73 14.96 34.03
C GLN A 92 1.47 16.03 32.99
N PHE A 93 0.38 15.85 32.24
CA PHE A 93 -0.05 16.84 31.27
C PHE A 93 -0.63 18.07 31.98
N VAL A 94 -0.04 19.23 31.69
CA VAL A 94 -0.51 20.54 32.14
C VAL A 94 -1.14 21.23 30.94
N LYS A 95 -2.47 21.41 31.00
CA LYS A 95 -3.23 22.09 29.96
C LYS A 95 -2.84 23.56 29.93
N ASP A 96 -2.43 24.04 28.76
CA ASP A 96 -2.10 25.43 28.49
C ASP A 96 -2.41 25.72 27.02
N LEU A 97 -3.70 25.90 26.74
CA LEU A 97 -4.19 26.09 25.38
C LEU A 97 -3.74 27.46 24.85
N ASN A 98 -2.94 27.45 23.79
CA ASN A 98 -2.40 28.66 23.17
C ASN A 98 -2.32 28.53 21.64
N ASP A 99 -2.10 29.66 20.97
CA ASP A 99 -2.07 29.75 19.50
C ASP A 99 -0.66 29.69 18.90
N THR A 100 0.36 29.29 19.68
CA THR A 100 1.77 29.29 19.22
C THR A 100 1.98 28.47 17.95
N TRP A 101 1.27 27.34 17.83
CA TRP A 101 1.35 26.45 16.67
C TRP A 101 0.07 26.47 15.83
N TYR A 102 -0.66 27.58 15.85
CA TYR A 102 -1.83 27.80 15.01
C TYR A 102 -1.43 28.58 13.75
N LYS A 103 -1.69 28.00 12.58
CA LYS A 103 -1.52 28.66 11.26
C LYS A 103 -0.08 29.18 11.04
N VAL A 104 0.91 28.38 11.40
CA VAL A 104 2.33 28.76 11.28
C VAL A 104 2.79 28.68 9.83
N LEU A 105 3.64 29.63 9.42
CA LEU A 105 4.21 29.63 8.07
C LEU A 105 5.25 28.52 7.90
N PRO A 106 5.36 27.91 6.70
CA PRO A 106 6.34 26.85 6.42
C PRO A 106 7.78 27.17 6.82
N ARG A 107 8.23 28.41 6.57
CA ARG A 107 9.59 28.88 6.87
C ARG A 107 9.90 28.97 8.36
N GLU A 108 8.88 29.18 9.18
CA GLU A 108 9.00 29.25 10.64
C GLU A 108 8.88 27.83 11.23
N PHE A 109 7.95 27.03 10.71
CA PHE A 109 7.65 25.69 11.22
C PHE A 109 8.83 24.73 11.04
N ILE A 110 9.51 24.77 9.89
CA ILE A 110 10.63 23.86 9.56
C ILE A 110 11.85 23.99 10.49
N LEU A 111 11.95 25.11 11.23
CA LEU A 111 13.05 25.32 12.18
C LEU A 111 13.02 24.29 13.32
N THR A 112 11.84 23.77 13.63
CA THR A 112 11.58 22.87 14.76
C THR A 112 10.90 21.57 14.33
N HIS A 113 10.00 21.58 13.34
CA HIS A 113 9.22 20.42 12.92
C HIS A 113 9.64 19.95 11.53
N ILE A 114 10.31 18.79 11.49
CA ILE A 114 10.90 18.26 10.25
C ILE A 114 10.06 17.07 9.79
N PRO A 115 9.29 17.18 8.69
CA PRO A 115 8.52 16.06 8.17
C PRO A 115 9.47 14.98 7.64
N PHE A 116 9.07 13.72 7.75
CA PHE A 116 9.85 12.64 7.14
C PHE A 116 9.89 12.81 5.62
N ASP A 117 8.74 13.08 5.01
CA ASP A 117 8.59 13.30 3.57
C ASP A 117 8.73 14.79 3.22
N PRO A 118 9.75 15.18 2.43
CA PRO A 118 10.08 16.59 2.16
C PRO A 118 8.96 17.44 1.53
N ILE A 119 7.98 16.83 0.85
CA ILE A 119 6.88 17.60 0.23
C ILE A 119 6.03 18.33 1.27
N TRP A 120 5.97 17.79 2.50
CA TRP A 120 5.23 18.38 3.60
C TRP A 120 5.99 19.48 4.35
N GLN A 121 7.20 19.84 3.89
CA GLN A 121 7.85 21.08 4.34
C GLN A 121 7.10 22.30 3.81
N LEU A 122 6.36 22.17 2.71
CA LEU A 122 5.65 23.26 2.03
C LEU A 122 6.60 24.41 1.61
N LEU A 123 7.82 24.05 1.23
CA LEU A 123 8.88 24.95 0.77
C LEU A 123 9.18 24.70 -0.71
N ASN A 124 9.63 25.76 -1.40
CA ASN A 124 9.97 25.73 -2.82
C ASN A 124 11.42 26.23 -3.05
N PRO A 125 12.40 25.32 -3.26
CA PRO A 125 12.33 23.87 -3.06
C PRO A 125 12.40 23.46 -1.56
N PRO A 126 12.09 22.20 -1.21
CA PRO A 126 12.30 21.67 0.12
C PRO A 126 13.80 21.61 0.46
N LEU A 127 14.12 21.77 1.74
CA LEU A 127 15.45 21.59 2.28
C LEU A 127 15.78 20.10 2.37
N SER A 128 17.03 19.74 2.10
CA SER A 128 17.52 18.38 2.38
C SER A 128 17.69 18.14 3.88
N ASN A 129 17.66 16.88 4.30
CA ASN A 129 17.92 16.50 5.69
C ASN A 129 19.37 16.79 6.11
N HIS A 130 20.30 16.90 5.15
CA HIS A 130 21.68 17.34 5.41
C HIS A 130 21.74 18.82 5.78
N GLN A 131 21.04 19.68 5.03
CA GLN A 131 20.93 21.12 5.34
C GLN A 131 20.29 21.34 6.71
N ILE A 132 19.18 20.66 6.99
CA ILE A 132 18.48 20.79 8.28
C ILE A 132 19.37 20.34 9.44
N LYS A 133 20.14 19.25 9.27
CA LYS A 133 21.11 18.79 10.27
C LYS A 133 22.24 19.79 10.51
N ALA A 134 22.66 20.50 9.46
CA ALA A 134 23.68 21.54 9.53
C ALA A 134 23.18 22.90 10.05
N ASN A 135 21.88 23.03 10.40
CA ASN A 135 21.21 24.30 10.67
C ASN A 135 21.27 25.30 9.49
N ASP A 136 21.43 24.79 8.27
CA ASP A 136 21.37 25.58 7.05
C ASP A 136 19.92 25.64 6.56
N PHE A 137 19.25 26.76 6.84
CA PHE A 137 17.91 27.05 6.34
C PHE A 137 17.94 27.99 5.13
N THR A 138 19.10 28.16 4.51
CA THR A 138 19.19 28.87 3.24
C THR A 138 18.58 27.99 2.15
N SER A 139 17.56 28.53 1.49
CA SER A 139 16.93 27.89 0.33
C SER A 139 17.35 28.67 -0.89
N VAL A 140 18.08 28.02 -1.80
CA VAL A 140 18.34 28.58 -3.13
C VAL A 140 17.00 28.58 -3.86
N LYS A 141 16.45 29.77 -4.12
CA LYS A 141 15.20 29.90 -4.88
C LYS A 141 15.36 29.17 -6.21
N SER A 142 14.52 28.17 -6.43
CA SER A 142 14.40 27.47 -7.70
C SER A 142 13.00 27.71 -8.25
N ASN A 143 12.93 28.24 -9.48
CA ASN A 143 11.65 28.42 -10.17
C ASN A 143 11.08 27.08 -10.70
N ASN A 144 11.84 25.99 -10.58
CA ASN A 144 11.51 24.70 -11.19
C ASN A 144 10.87 23.71 -10.21
N TYR A 145 10.55 24.14 -8.97
CA TYR A 145 9.90 23.29 -7.98
C TYR A 145 8.65 23.95 -7.39
N ASN A 146 7.57 23.18 -7.36
CA ASN A 146 6.30 23.55 -6.76
C ASN A 146 5.81 22.40 -5.86
N PHE A 147 5.78 22.62 -4.55
CA PHE A 147 5.34 21.61 -3.59
C PHE A 147 3.87 21.24 -3.79
N GLN A 148 3.02 22.18 -4.22
CA GLN A 148 1.60 21.92 -4.43
C GLN A 148 1.38 20.89 -5.54
N ASP A 149 2.15 20.98 -6.62
CA ASP A 149 2.10 20.01 -7.73
C ASP A 149 2.60 18.64 -7.25
N SER A 150 3.65 18.62 -6.42
CA SER A 150 4.18 17.40 -5.81
C SER A 150 3.16 16.71 -4.91
N ILE A 151 2.46 17.46 -4.05
CA ILE A 151 1.40 16.96 -3.17
C ILE A 151 0.22 16.42 -4.00
N THR A 152 -0.26 17.20 -4.96
CA THR A 152 -1.38 16.80 -5.84
C THR A 152 -1.05 15.52 -6.60
N ALA A 153 0.16 15.44 -7.17
CA ALA A 153 0.64 14.26 -7.86
C ALA A 153 0.81 13.06 -6.92
N ASP A 154 1.16 13.23 -5.65
CA ASP A 154 1.32 12.12 -4.71
C ASP A 154 -0.02 11.55 -4.25
N ILE A 155 -0.98 12.42 -3.90
CA ILE A 155 -2.31 12.01 -3.39
C ILE A 155 -3.14 11.28 -4.45
N SER A 156 -2.92 11.59 -5.73
CA SER A 156 -3.62 10.90 -6.84
C SER A 156 -3.07 9.49 -7.16
N LYS A 157 -1.91 9.10 -6.59
CA LYS A 157 -1.30 7.80 -6.90
C LYS A 157 -2.01 6.65 -6.17
N PRO A 158 -2.02 5.44 -6.78
CA PRO A 158 -2.24 4.20 -6.04
C PRO A 158 -1.29 4.11 -4.83
N GLU A 159 -1.80 3.54 -3.74
CA GLU A 159 -1.11 3.53 -2.43
C GLU A 159 0.34 3.02 -2.51
N ASN A 160 0.58 1.89 -3.19
CA ASN A 160 1.91 1.32 -3.32
C ASN A 160 2.88 2.26 -4.07
N LEU A 161 2.41 2.93 -5.14
CA LEU A 161 3.21 3.91 -5.88
C LEU A 161 3.47 5.18 -5.07
N ALA A 162 2.53 5.60 -4.22
CA ALA A 162 2.73 6.72 -3.29
C ALA A 162 3.81 6.37 -2.24
N LEU A 163 3.80 5.15 -1.69
CA LEU A 163 4.84 4.69 -0.75
C LEU A 163 6.23 4.66 -1.39
N ILE A 164 6.35 4.15 -2.62
CA ILE A 164 7.61 4.14 -3.37
C ILE A 164 8.10 5.56 -3.64
N SER A 165 7.21 6.45 -4.10
CA SER A 165 7.54 7.85 -4.36
C SER A 165 8.01 8.57 -3.10
N ARG A 166 7.34 8.32 -1.96
CA ARG A 166 7.73 8.83 -0.65
C ARG A 166 9.13 8.35 -0.27
N LEU A 167 9.37 7.04 -0.30
CA LEU A 167 10.68 6.46 0.03
C LEU A 167 11.80 7.11 -0.80
N ALA A 168 11.60 7.25 -2.11
CA ALA A 168 12.57 7.87 -3.00
C ALA A 168 12.87 9.33 -2.64
N ARG A 169 11.84 10.14 -2.32
CA ARG A 169 12.02 11.53 -1.87
C ARG A 169 12.80 11.62 -0.56
N ILE A 170 12.50 10.74 0.39
CA ILE A 170 13.19 10.70 1.69
C ILE A 170 14.66 10.33 1.52
N GLN A 171 14.94 9.29 0.72
CA GLN A 171 16.31 8.87 0.41
C GLN A 171 17.09 9.98 -0.30
N SER A 172 16.47 10.66 -1.27
CA SER A 172 17.08 11.78 -1.98
C SER A 172 17.37 12.98 -1.06
N ALA A 173 16.51 13.25 -0.07
CA ALA A 173 16.77 14.28 0.94
C ALA A 173 17.87 13.89 1.94
N GLY A 174 18.18 12.60 2.06
CA GLY A 174 19.26 12.05 2.88
C GLY A 174 18.79 11.43 4.19
N ILE A 175 19.40 10.31 4.59
CA ILE A 175 19.12 9.62 5.86
C ILE A 175 20.13 10.10 6.91
N THR A 176 19.76 11.12 7.70
CA THR A 176 20.73 11.81 8.57
C THR A 176 20.59 11.52 10.06
N ASN A 177 19.55 10.79 10.47
CA ASN A 177 19.28 10.37 11.85
C ASN A 177 18.51 9.03 11.89
N LYS A 178 18.40 8.45 13.09
CA LYS A 178 17.77 7.14 13.33
C LYS A 178 16.27 7.10 13.06
N LEU A 179 15.54 8.19 13.29
CA LEU A 179 14.10 8.23 13.03
C LEU A 179 13.80 8.15 11.54
N ILE A 180 14.58 8.86 10.71
CA ILE A 180 14.47 8.76 9.25
C ILE A 180 14.78 7.33 8.80
N GLU A 181 15.87 6.74 9.31
CA GLU A 181 16.27 5.37 8.98
C GLU A 181 15.18 4.34 9.34
N GLN A 182 14.59 4.46 10.53
CA GLN A 182 13.50 3.60 10.98
C GLN A 182 12.25 3.78 10.12
N TYR A 183 11.90 5.03 9.80
CA TYR A 183 10.76 5.34 8.94
C TYR A 183 10.93 4.77 7.54
N THR A 184 12.12 4.91 6.92
CA THR A 184 12.39 4.33 5.60
C THR A 184 12.37 2.81 5.61
N LYS A 185 12.94 2.16 6.63
CA LYS A 185 12.87 0.69 6.78
C LYS A 185 11.42 0.20 6.90
N ASN A 186 10.58 0.94 7.64
CA ASN A 186 9.15 0.62 7.73
C ASN A 186 8.43 0.79 6.38
N LEU A 187 8.76 1.84 5.61
CA LEU A 187 8.22 2.01 4.26
C LEU A 187 8.65 0.87 3.33
N GLU A 188 9.93 0.51 3.31
CA GLU A 188 10.47 -0.59 2.51
C GLU A 188 9.76 -1.91 2.82
N ARG A 189 9.55 -2.21 4.11
CA ARG A 189 8.79 -3.38 4.54
C ARG A 189 7.33 -3.33 4.09
N ASN A 190 6.67 -2.17 4.20
CA ASN A 190 5.27 -2.00 3.75
C ASN A 190 5.14 -2.17 2.23
N ILE A 191 6.06 -1.59 1.44
CA ILE A 191 6.10 -1.74 -0.02
C ILE A 191 6.29 -3.21 -0.39
N SER A 192 7.23 -3.89 0.27
CA SER A 192 7.52 -5.30 0.03
C SER A 192 6.30 -6.18 0.33
N TYR A 193 5.63 -5.91 1.45
CA TYR A 193 4.41 -6.61 1.84
C TYR A 193 3.25 -6.36 0.87
N ASN A 194 3.02 -5.11 0.47
CA ASN A 194 1.95 -4.75 -0.46
C ASN A 194 2.17 -5.42 -1.82
N THR A 195 3.41 -5.37 -2.33
CA THR A 195 3.80 -6.03 -3.57
C THR A 195 3.60 -7.54 -3.49
N LEU A 196 4.01 -8.18 -2.39
CA LEU A 196 3.77 -9.60 -2.15
C LEU A 196 2.27 -9.93 -2.16
N SER A 197 1.47 -9.14 -1.44
CA SER A 197 0.01 -9.31 -1.35
C SER A 197 -0.68 -9.15 -2.71
N GLU A 198 -0.29 -8.14 -3.51
CA GLU A 198 -0.78 -7.91 -4.86
C GLU A 198 -0.43 -9.06 -5.80
N ASN A 199 0.83 -9.52 -5.80
CA ASN A 199 1.26 -10.63 -6.65
C ASN A 199 0.53 -11.93 -6.31
N LEU A 200 0.33 -12.22 -5.03
CA LEU A 200 -0.44 -13.40 -4.59
C LEU A 200 -1.92 -13.31 -4.99
N LYS A 201 -2.53 -12.12 -4.88
CA LYS A 201 -3.89 -11.89 -5.37
C LYS A 201 -3.99 -12.09 -6.88
N LEU A 202 -3.01 -11.61 -7.65
CA LEU A 202 -2.95 -11.80 -9.10
C LEU A 202 -2.89 -13.28 -9.46
N VAL A 203 -1.98 -14.05 -8.86
CA VAL A 203 -1.91 -15.51 -9.08
C VAL A 203 -3.25 -16.18 -8.76
N ASN A 204 -3.83 -15.88 -7.60
CA ASN A 204 -5.10 -16.48 -7.18
C ASN A 204 -6.26 -16.12 -8.12
N ASN A 205 -6.32 -14.88 -8.61
CA ASN A 205 -7.35 -14.44 -9.54
C ASN A 205 -7.17 -15.11 -10.92
N SER A 206 -5.93 -15.19 -11.42
CA SER A 206 -5.63 -15.89 -12.67
C SER A 206 -6.00 -17.37 -12.58
N LEU A 207 -5.63 -18.05 -11.49
CA LEU A 207 -6.01 -19.44 -11.25
C LEU A 207 -7.53 -19.62 -11.16
N SER A 208 -8.23 -18.68 -10.51
CA SER A 208 -9.70 -18.71 -10.44
C SER A 208 -10.34 -18.60 -11.82
N SER A 209 -9.78 -17.76 -12.71
CA SER A 209 -10.21 -17.66 -14.11
C SER A 209 -10.01 -18.97 -14.86
N VAL A 210 -8.85 -19.63 -14.71
CA VAL A 210 -8.58 -20.96 -15.28
C VAL A 210 -9.62 -21.98 -14.81
N ILE A 211 -9.88 -22.04 -13.51
CA ILE A 211 -10.86 -22.97 -12.93
C ILE A 211 -12.27 -22.70 -13.46
N ILE A 212 -12.67 -21.44 -13.62
CA ILE A 212 -13.97 -21.08 -14.20
C ILE A 212 -14.07 -21.59 -15.65
N GLN A 213 -13.06 -21.34 -16.48
CA GLN A 213 -13.04 -21.81 -17.87
C GLN A 213 -13.01 -23.34 -17.96
N TYR A 214 -12.24 -24.00 -17.10
CA TYR A 214 -12.20 -25.45 -16.99
C TYR A 214 -13.59 -26.02 -16.63
N ASN A 215 -14.27 -25.43 -15.66
CA ASN A 215 -15.62 -25.84 -15.27
C ASN A 215 -16.66 -25.63 -16.39
N MET A 216 -16.50 -24.59 -17.21
CA MET A 216 -17.34 -24.41 -18.41
C MET A 216 -17.14 -25.56 -19.41
N TYR A 217 -15.88 -25.95 -19.66
CA TYR A 217 -15.55 -27.12 -20.47
C TYR A 217 -16.15 -28.40 -19.88
N ILE A 218 -15.96 -28.68 -18.58
CA ILE A 218 -16.52 -29.87 -17.92
C ILE A 218 -18.04 -29.91 -18.01
N THR A 219 -18.71 -28.77 -17.83
CA THR A 219 -20.16 -28.65 -18.00
C THR A 219 -20.60 -29.01 -19.42
N ALA A 220 -19.85 -28.57 -20.43
CA ALA A 220 -20.10 -28.93 -21.82
C ALA A 220 -19.83 -30.42 -22.10
N LYS A 221 -18.73 -30.97 -21.56
CA LYS A 221 -18.35 -32.39 -21.66
C LYS A 221 -19.41 -33.30 -21.06
N ASN A 222 -19.95 -32.95 -19.89
CA ASN A 222 -21.04 -33.70 -19.24
C ASN A 222 -22.32 -33.74 -20.08
N LYS A 223 -22.49 -32.75 -20.97
CA LYS A 223 -23.58 -32.70 -21.96
C LYS A 223 -23.12 -33.16 -23.35
N GLN A 224 -22.02 -33.91 -23.41
CA GLN A 224 -21.43 -34.49 -24.62
C GLN A 224 -21.19 -33.46 -25.73
N PHE A 225 -20.91 -32.21 -25.34
CA PHE A 225 -20.72 -31.06 -26.24
C PHE A 225 -21.93 -30.73 -27.14
N ARG A 226 -23.14 -31.14 -26.73
CA ARG A 226 -24.38 -30.90 -27.49
C ARG A 226 -25.11 -29.63 -27.08
N ARG A 227 -25.04 -29.24 -25.80
CA ARG A 227 -25.77 -28.09 -25.24
C ARG A 227 -24.96 -27.37 -24.14
N PRO A 228 -24.31 -26.22 -24.42
CA PRO A 228 -24.17 -25.62 -25.75
C PRO A 228 -23.36 -26.51 -26.68
N GLN A 229 -23.54 -26.34 -27.99
CA GLN A 229 -22.74 -27.04 -28.98
C GLN A 229 -21.33 -26.45 -29.00
N TRP A 230 -20.32 -27.31 -28.88
CA TRP A 230 -18.91 -26.89 -29.02
C TRP A 230 -18.35 -27.41 -30.33
N SER A 231 -17.62 -26.56 -31.04
CA SER A 231 -16.95 -26.95 -32.29
C SER A 231 -15.59 -27.61 -32.02
N ASP A 232 -15.11 -28.42 -32.97
CA ASP A 232 -13.79 -29.05 -32.88
C ASP A 232 -12.65 -27.99 -32.68
N PRO A 233 -12.62 -26.86 -33.42
CA PRO A 233 -11.64 -25.81 -33.18
C PRO A 233 -11.77 -25.20 -31.79
N GLN A 234 -12.99 -24.97 -31.31
CA GLN A 234 -13.23 -24.41 -29.97
C GLN A 234 -12.69 -25.33 -28.88
N LEU A 235 -12.93 -26.65 -28.98
CA LEU A 235 -12.38 -27.63 -28.03
C LEU A 235 -10.85 -27.58 -27.99
N SER A 236 -10.20 -27.60 -29.16
CA SER A 236 -8.74 -27.51 -29.25
C SER A 236 -8.22 -26.21 -28.65
N SER A 237 -8.79 -25.07 -29.05
CA SER A 237 -8.35 -23.76 -28.57
C SER A 237 -8.55 -23.59 -27.07
N THR A 238 -9.66 -24.09 -26.51
CA THR A 238 -9.90 -24.01 -25.07
C THR A 238 -8.87 -24.83 -24.29
N MET A 239 -8.51 -26.03 -24.76
CA MET A 239 -7.46 -26.81 -24.10
C MET A 239 -6.10 -26.09 -24.15
N ASP A 240 -5.74 -25.51 -25.30
CA ASP A 240 -4.49 -24.78 -25.46
C ASP A 240 -4.42 -23.54 -24.55
N ILE A 241 -5.52 -22.78 -24.45
CA ILE A 241 -5.65 -21.64 -23.53
C ILE A 241 -5.51 -22.10 -22.08
N LEU A 242 -6.27 -23.12 -21.64
CA LEU A 242 -6.20 -23.62 -20.27
C LEU A 242 -4.79 -24.08 -19.87
N LYS A 243 -4.10 -24.82 -20.76
CA LYS A 243 -2.69 -25.23 -20.55
C LYS A 243 -1.75 -24.02 -20.47
N SER A 244 -1.93 -23.02 -21.33
CA SER A 244 -1.10 -21.82 -21.34
C SER A 244 -1.30 -20.99 -20.07
N ASP A 245 -2.55 -20.80 -19.66
CA ASP A 245 -2.91 -19.98 -18.51
C ASP A 245 -2.49 -20.62 -17.18
N VAL A 246 -2.69 -21.94 -17.01
CA VAL A 246 -2.26 -22.63 -15.78
C VAL A 246 -0.74 -22.65 -15.63
N ARG A 247 0.00 -22.81 -16.74
CA ARG A 247 1.48 -22.68 -16.74
C ARG A 247 1.93 -21.26 -16.43
N SER A 248 1.21 -20.26 -16.91
CA SER A 248 1.48 -18.85 -16.59
C SER A 248 1.25 -18.57 -15.11
N CYS A 249 0.22 -19.18 -14.50
CA CYS A 249 0.00 -19.12 -13.04
C CYS A 249 1.18 -19.74 -12.28
N ALA A 250 1.64 -20.92 -12.70
CA ALA A 250 2.79 -21.61 -12.09
C ALA A 250 4.07 -20.75 -12.19
N ALA A 251 4.37 -20.25 -13.39
CA ALA A 251 5.54 -19.41 -13.63
C ALA A 251 5.51 -18.14 -12.79
N LEU A 252 4.36 -17.47 -12.69
CA LEU A 252 4.21 -16.28 -11.85
C LEU A 252 4.43 -16.60 -10.37
N LEU A 253 3.85 -17.70 -9.87
CA LEU A 253 4.01 -18.11 -8.46
C LEU A 253 5.48 -18.40 -8.10
N GLU A 254 6.25 -19.00 -9.00
CA GLU A 254 7.68 -19.27 -8.79
C GLU A 254 8.55 -18.00 -8.69
N THR A 255 8.08 -16.86 -9.22
CA THR A 255 8.77 -15.57 -9.03
C THR A 255 8.58 -14.99 -7.63
N ILE A 256 7.59 -15.46 -6.89
CA ILE A 256 7.22 -14.90 -5.58
C ILE A 256 8.01 -15.59 -4.48
N LYS A 257 8.83 -14.82 -3.77
CA LYS A 257 9.60 -15.27 -2.61
C LYS A 257 9.15 -14.52 -1.36
N SER A 258 9.06 -15.21 -0.24
CA SER A 258 8.74 -14.61 1.05
C SER A 258 9.43 -15.35 2.18
N GLN A 259 9.75 -14.62 3.25
CA GLN A 259 10.21 -15.15 4.53
C GLN A 259 9.09 -15.20 5.58
N GLU A 260 7.91 -14.63 5.25
CA GLU A 260 6.76 -14.57 6.16
C GLU A 260 6.05 -15.93 6.24
N PRO A 261 5.91 -16.55 7.42
CA PRO A 261 5.36 -17.90 7.57
C PRO A 261 3.96 -18.09 6.94
N ASP A 262 3.06 -17.12 7.14
CA ASP A 262 1.72 -17.19 6.57
C ASP A 262 1.72 -17.10 5.04
N ALA A 263 2.63 -16.30 4.47
CA ALA A 263 2.78 -16.19 3.03
C ALA A 263 3.38 -17.47 2.44
N ILE A 264 4.37 -18.07 3.11
CA ILE A 264 4.96 -19.36 2.72
C ILE A 264 3.88 -20.44 2.68
N ARG A 265 3.02 -20.53 3.71
CA ARG A 265 1.90 -21.48 3.73
C ARG A 265 0.94 -21.23 2.56
N TYR A 266 0.54 -19.98 2.32
CA TYR A 266 -0.39 -19.65 1.25
C TYR A 266 0.19 -19.91 -0.15
N ILE A 267 1.49 -19.65 -0.36
CA ILE A 267 2.21 -20.01 -1.58
C ILE A 267 2.17 -21.53 -1.80
N ALA A 268 2.40 -22.32 -0.75
CA ALA A 268 2.33 -23.78 -0.84
C ALA A 268 0.92 -24.28 -1.20
N GLU A 269 -0.12 -23.70 -0.59
CA GLU A 269 -1.52 -23.99 -0.93
C GLU A 269 -1.84 -23.69 -2.40
N LEU A 270 -1.43 -22.51 -2.90
CA LEU A 270 -1.60 -22.14 -4.30
C LEU A 270 -0.82 -23.07 -5.23
N LYS A 271 0.40 -23.46 -4.86
CA LYS A 271 1.23 -24.39 -5.64
C LYS A 271 0.56 -25.76 -5.79
N THR A 272 0.02 -26.30 -4.71
CA THR A 272 -0.75 -27.56 -4.75
C THR A 272 -1.96 -27.41 -5.67
N LYS A 273 -2.75 -26.34 -5.51
CA LYS A 273 -3.96 -26.12 -6.30
C LYS A 273 -3.68 -25.94 -7.80
N ILE A 274 -2.59 -25.24 -8.14
CA ILE A 274 -2.13 -25.09 -9.54
C ILE A 274 -1.73 -26.46 -10.10
N SER A 275 -0.94 -27.23 -9.36
CA SER A 275 -0.49 -28.58 -9.77
C SER A 275 -1.65 -29.53 -10.02
N GLU A 276 -2.64 -29.57 -9.12
CA GLU A 276 -3.85 -30.37 -9.29
C GLU A 276 -4.66 -29.92 -10.52
N THR A 277 -4.81 -28.61 -10.71
CA THR A 277 -5.51 -28.04 -11.87
C THR A 277 -4.80 -28.37 -13.18
N GLU A 278 -3.46 -28.25 -13.22
CA GLU A 278 -2.64 -28.60 -14.38
C GLU A 278 -2.76 -30.08 -14.74
N LYS A 279 -2.75 -30.96 -13.73
CA LYS A 279 -2.96 -32.40 -13.92
C LYS A 279 -4.34 -32.68 -14.52
N SER A 280 -5.40 -32.12 -13.96
CA SER A 280 -6.77 -32.31 -14.48
C SER A 280 -6.94 -31.76 -15.90
N ILE A 281 -6.35 -30.61 -16.22
CA ILE A 281 -6.34 -30.07 -17.58
C ILE A 281 -5.60 -31.01 -18.54
N SER A 282 -4.48 -31.60 -18.11
CA SER A 282 -3.69 -32.51 -18.94
C SER A 282 -4.45 -33.81 -19.27
N GLU A 283 -5.12 -34.41 -18.27
CA GLU A 283 -5.99 -35.58 -18.46
C GLU A 283 -7.14 -35.27 -19.46
N GLU A 284 -7.70 -34.07 -19.38
CA GLU A 284 -8.76 -33.63 -20.29
C GLU A 284 -8.25 -33.27 -21.70
N ASP A 285 -7.02 -32.73 -21.84
CA ASP A 285 -6.37 -32.52 -23.13
C ASP A 285 -6.17 -33.85 -23.86
N GLU A 286 -5.75 -34.90 -23.15
CA GLU A 286 -5.63 -36.26 -23.71
C GLU A 286 -6.98 -36.81 -24.19
N PHE A 287 -8.04 -36.62 -23.38
CA PHE A 287 -9.40 -36.96 -23.79
C PHE A 287 -9.81 -36.22 -25.06
N VAL A 288 -9.61 -34.89 -25.13
CA VAL A 288 -9.97 -34.07 -26.29
C VAL A 288 -9.19 -34.50 -27.53
N ARG A 289 -7.88 -34.77 -27.42
CA ARG A 289 -7.08 -35.28 -28.55
C ARG A 289 -7.62 -36.60 -29.09
N LYS A 290 -7.96 -37.54 -28.21
CA LYS A 290 -8.55 -38.84 -28.59
C LYS A 290 -9.95 -38.69 -29.19
N TYR A 291 -10.76 -37.80 -28.63
CA TYR A 291 -12.10 -37.47 -29.12
C TYR A 291 -12.04 -36.88 -30.53
N LEU A 292 -11.17 -35.90 -30.77
CA LEU A 292 -11.05 -35.21 -32.05
C LEU A 292 -10.44 -36.10 -33.15
N SER A 293 -9.50 -36.98 -32.82
CA SER A 293 -8.89 -37.92 -33.78
C SER A 293 -9.85 -39.04 -34.21
N THR A 294 -10.91 -39.30 -33.45
CA THR A 294 -11.94 -40.30 -33.77
C THR A 294 -12.93 -39.73 -34.80
N LYS A 295 -13.31 -40.51 -35.82
CA LYS A 295 -14.34 -40.09 -36.80
C LYS A 295 -15.65 -39.75 -36.08
N LYS A 296 -16.31 -38.66 -36.48
CA LYS A 296 -17.50 -38.09 -35.82
C LYS A 296 -18.56 -39.11 -35.36
N PRO A 297 -18.95 -40.12 -36.17
CA PRO A 297 -19.97 -41.08 -35.76
C PRO A 297 -19.59 -41.93 -34.52
N PHE A 298 -18.30 -42.18 -34.30
CA PHE A 298 -17.81 -43.05 -33.22
C PHE A 298 -17.41 -42.30 -31.95
N ARG A 299 -17.41 -40.96 -31.97
CA ARG A 299 -16.92 -40.13 -30.87
C ARG A 299 -17.72 -40.28 -29.57
N LEU A 300 -19.00 -40.63 -29.68
CA LEU A 300 -19.86 -40.85 -28.50
C LEU A 300 -19.36 -42.00 -27.62
N SER A 301 -18.62 -42.95 -28.19
CA SER A 301 -18.09 -44.10 -27.43
C SER A 301 -17.11 -43.68 -26.34
N HIS A 302 -16.45 -42.52 -26.44
CA HIS A 302 -15.52 -42.03 -25.42
C HIS A 302 -16.19 -41.54 -24.13
N PHE A 303 -17.51 -41.30 -24.13
CA PHE A 303 -18.25 -40.87 -22.94
C PHE A 303 -18.83 -42.03 -22.12
N TYR A 304 -18.91 -43.22 -22.70
CA TYR A 304 -19.41 -44.40 -22.03
C TYR A 304 -18.21 -45.24 -21.64
N LYS A 305 -17.95 -45.36 -20.32
CA LYS A 305 -16.97 -46.33 -19.85
C LYS A 305 -17.31 -47.71 -20.41
N ARG A 306 -16.29 -48.39 -20.94
CA ARG A 306 -16.23 -49.85 -20.81
C ARG A 306 -15.71 -50.17 -19.42
#